data_AF-A0A812JGS4-F1
#
_entry.id   AF-A0A812JGS4-F1
#
_cell.length_a   1.000
_cell.length_b   1.000
_cell.length_c   1.000
_cell.angle_alpha   90.00
_cell.angle_beta   90.00
_cell.angle_gamma   90.00
#
_symmetry.space_group_name_H-M   'P 1'
#
loop_
_entity.id
_entity.type
_entity.pdbx_description
1 polymer ?
#
loop_
_entity_poly.entity_id
_entity_poly.type
_entity_poly.pdbx_seq_one_letter_code
_entity_poly.pdbx_strand_id
1 'polypeptide(L)'
;MGQPQSEEANAKVMEELAAELAERLATGEGKLREYWRSFGFNLKEGWREDGFTVIAEEAYVMALARRFRQGAIFQFQRLPGGAAFRRNTVPVCLPNTDAAVSVAVCERPLDAGAYADPHSWGDRHGKP
;
A
#
# COMPACT_ATOMS: atom_id res chain seq x y z
N MET A 1 -0.20 -23.11 -1.14
CA MET A 1 0.33 -21.86 -0.54
C MET A 1 1.81 -21.82 -0.86
N GLY A 2 2.29 -20.76 -1.53
CA GLY A 2 3.71 -20.58 -1.79
C GLY A 2 4.46 -20.28 -0.49
N GLN A 3 5.74 -20.65 -0.41
CA GLN A 3 6.57 -20.28 0.74
C GLN A 3 6.66 -18.75 0.84
N PRO A 4 6.65 -18.16 2.05
CA PRO A 4 6.87 -16.74 2.23
C PRO A 4 8.26 -16.36 1.66
N GLN A 5 8.33 -15.26 0.93
CA GLN A 5 9.60 -14.71 0.46
C GLN A 5 10.48 -14.30 1.65
N SER A 6 11.81 -14.36 1.50
CA SER A 6 12.73 -13.83 2.50
C SER A 6 12.55 -12.32 2.66
N GLU A 7 12.87 -11.78 3.84
CA GLU A 7 12.82 -10.33 4.11
C GLU A 7 13.65 -9.54 3.10
N GLU A 8 14.83 -10.05 2.73
CA GLU A 8 15.71 -9.44 1.73
C GLU A 8 15.06 -9.39 0.34
N ALA A 9 14.35 -10.45 -0.06
CA ALA A 9 13.63 -10.47 -1.33
C ALA A 9 12.45 -9.49 -1.33
N ASN A 10 11.77 -9.31 -0.19
CA ASN A 10 10.72 -8.32 -0.03
C ASN A 10 11.27 -6.89 -0.09
N ALA A 11 12.39 -6.61 0.60
CA ALA A 11 13.03 -5.31 0.57
C ALA A 11 13.42 -4.90 -0.85
N LYS A 12 14.00 -5.83 -1.62
CA LYS A 12 14.33 -5.59 -3.03
C LYS A 12 13.11 -5.29 -3.91
N VAL A 13 12.02 -6.06 -3.73
CA VAL A 13 10.74 -5.79 -4.42
C VAL A 13 10.21 -4.39 -4.11
N MET A 14 10.35 -3.94 -2.86
CA MET A 14 9.91 -2.62 -2.43
C MET A 14 10.76 -1.49 -3.03
N GLU A 15 12.06 -1.68 -3.17
CA GLU A 15 12.95 -0.74 -3.88
C GLU A 15 12.62 -0.65 -5.37
N GLU A 16 12.44 -1.80 -6.03
CA GLU A 16 12.07 -1.86 -7.45
C GLU A 16 10.71 -1.20 -7.71
N LEU A 17 9.72 -1.45 -6.85
CA LEU A 17 8.40 -0.81 -6.93
C LEU A 17 8.51 0.71 -6.71
N ALA A 18 9.34 1.15 -5.76
CA ALA A 18 9.55 2.59 -5.53
C ALA A 18 10.17 3.29 -6.74
N ALA A 19 11.15 2.66 -7.38
CA ALA A 19 11.80 3.19 -8.57
C ALA A 19 10.82 3.28 -9.75
N GLU A 20 10.02 2.24 -9.97
CA GLU A 20 8.98 2.22 -11.01
C GLU A 20 7.93 3.32 -10.78
N LEU A 21 7.44 3.49 -9.54
CA LEU A 21 6.49 4.56 -9.22
C LEU A 21 7.08 5.96 -9.47
N ALA A 22 8.36 6.18 -9.13
CA ALA A 22 9.05 7.43 -9.40
C ALA A 22 9.18 7.73 -10.90
N GLU A 23 9.62 6.74 -11.68
CA GLU A 23 9.76 6.86 -13.15
C GLU A 23 8.41 7.13 -13.82
N ARG A 24 7.37 6.42 -13.42
CA ARG A 24 6.02 6.54 -14.00
C ARG A 24 5.37 7.87 -13.65
N LEU A 25 5.61 8.38 -12.43
CA LEU A 25 5.17 9.72 -12.05
C LEU A 25 5.86 10.80 -12.90
N ALA A 26 7.16 10.64 -13.18
CA ALA A 26 7.91 11.58 -14.01
C ALA A 26 7.48 11.56 -15.49
N THR A 27 7.10 10.40 -16.01
CA THR A 27 6.69 10.21 -17.42
C THR A 27 5.19 10.44 -17.66
N GLY A 28 4.35 10.41 -16.60
CA GLY A 28 2.90 10.53 -16.70
C GLY A 28 2.18 9.26 -17.18
N GLU A 29 2.89 8.13 -17.28
CA GLU A 29 2.34 6.86 -17.71
C GLU A 29 1.41 6.24 -16.65
N GLY A 30 0.41 5.46 -17.08
CA GLY A 30 -0.57 4.83 -16.18
C GLY A 30 -1.50 5.82 -15.47
N LYS A 31 -1.44 7.11 -15.84
CA LYS A 31 -2.09 8.23 -15.14
C LYS A 31 -1.80 8.25 -13.65
N LEU A 32 -0.60 7.82 -13.25
CA LEU A 32 -0.12 7.97 -11.89
C LEU A 32 0.01 9.46 -11.58
N ARG A 33 -0.74 9.94 -10.58
CA ARG A 33 -0.77 11.35 -10.18
C ARG A 33 0.06 11.59 -8.94
N GLU A 34 0.04 10.65 -8.01
CA GLU A 34 0.69 10.77 -6.71
C GLU A 34 0.89 9.39 -6.10
N TYR A 35 1.92 9.24 -5.28
CA TYR A 35 2.11 8.08 -4.44
C TYR A 35 2.82 8.46 -3.15
N TRP A 36 2.61 7.69 -2.09
CA TRP A 36 3.34 7.82 -0.83
C TRP A 36 3.53 6.44 -0.18
N ARG A 37 4.54 6.35 0.67
CA ARG A 37 4.77 5.15 1.49
C ARG A 37 3.66 5.01 2.51
N SER A 38 3.21 3.78 2.72
CA SER A 38 2.17 3.44 3.69
C SER A 38 2.51 2.12 4.36
N PHE A 39 1.86 1.82 5.48
CA PHE A 39 1.95 0.52 6.12
C PHE A 39 0.60 0.15 6.73
N GLY A 40 0.32 -1.15 6.78
CA GLY A 40 -0.75 -1.75 7.56
C GLY A 40 -0.16 -2.54 8.72
N PHE A 41 -0.94 -2.74 9.78
CA PHE A 41 -0.54 -3.60 10.89
C PHE A 41 -1.76 -4.23 11.55
N ASN A 42 -1.56 -5.36 12.21
CA ASN A 42 -2.57 -6.04 13.01
C ASN A 42 -2.08 -6.13 14.46
N LEU A 43 -2.69 -5.36 15.35
CA LEU A 43 -2.32 -5.34 16.78
C LEU A 43 -2.56 -6.69 17.48
N LYS A 44 -3.54 -7.48 17.01
CA LYS A 44 -3.89 -8.77 17.61
C LYS A 44 -2.92 -9.87 17.19
N GLU A 45 -2.51 -9.86 15.93
CA GLU A 45 -1.66 -10.92 15.34
C GLU A 45 -0.18 -10.54 15.31
N GLY A 46 0.15 -9.29 15.63
CA GLY A 46 1.54 -8.89 15.84
C GLY A 46 2.33 -8.59 14.56
N TRP A 47 1.67 -8.40 13.42
CA TRP A 47 2.36 -8.21 12.14
C TRP A 47 2.17 -6.81 11.56
N ARG A 48 3.17 -6.38 10.77
CA ARG A 48 3.20 -5.15 9.97
C ARG A 48 3.47 -5.51 8.52
N GLU A 49 2.83 -4.79 7.61
CA GLU A 49 3.05 -4.90 6.18
C GLU A 49 3.32 -3.52 5.60
N ASP A 50 4.51 -3.33 5.03
CA ASP A 50 4.90 -2.09 4.36
C ASP A 50 4.42 -2.09 2.91
N GLY A 51 4.11 -0.89 2.38
CA GLY A 51 3.59 -0.74 1.04
C GLY A 51 3.59 0.70 0.52
N PHE A 52 2.81 0.92 -0.52
CA PHE A 52 2.58 2.23 -1.11
C PHE A 52 1.09 2.47 -1.30
N THR A 53 0.65 3.70 -1.07
CA THR A 53 -0.63 4.20 -1.55
C THR A 53 -0.39 4.98 -2.83
N VAL A 54 -1.26 4.80 -3.83
CA VAL A 54 -1.15 5.44 -5.13
C VAL A 54 -2.48 6.06 -5.57
N ILE A 55 -2.40 7.16 -6.31
CA ILE A 55 -3.51 7.76 -7.05
C ILE A 55 -3.27 7.51 -8.54
N ALA A 56 -3.91 6.47 -9.11
CA ALA A 56 -3.74 6.06 -10.50
C ALA A 56 -4.99 5.32 -11.03
N GLU A 57 -4.99 4.95 -12.32
CA GLU A 57 -6.03 4.08 -12.87
C GLU A 57 -5.92 2.65 -12.34
N GLU A 58 -7.06 2.03 -12.03
CA GLU A 58 -7.12 0.68 -11.45
C GLU A 58 -6.39 -0.37 -12.31
N ALA A 59 -6.57 -0.31 -13.63
CA ALA A 59 -5.93 -1.25 -14.55
C ALA A 59 -4.40 -1.20 -14.47
N TYR A 60 -3.82 -0.01 -14.28
CA TYR A 60 -2.39 0.17 -14.08
C TYR A 60 -1.92 -0.41 -12.74
N VAL A 61 -2.65 -0.11 -11.65
CA VAL A 61 -2.34 -0.64 -10.32
C VAL A 61 -2.43 -2.18 -10.31
N MET A 62 -3.42 -2.75 -10.97
CA MET A 62 -3.54 -4.20 -11.12
C MET A 62 -2.37 -4.81 -11.93
N ALA A 63 -1.90 -4.13 -12.98
CA ALA A 63 -0.75 -4.58 -13.76
C ALA A 63 0.54 -4.59 -12.92
N LEU A 64 0.78 -3.51 -12.15
CA LEU A 64 1.88 -3.44 -11.19
C LEU A 64 1.79 -4.57 -10.14
N ALA A 65 0.61 -4.72 -9.54
CA ALA A 65 0.37 -5.73 -8.51
C ALA A 65 0.67 -7.13 -9.03
N ARG A 66 0.27 -7.47 -10.26
CA ARG A 66 0.63 -8.77 -10.89
C ARG A 66 2.13 -8.91 -11.12
N ARG A 67 2.79 -7.88 -11.64
CA ARG A 67 4.24 -7.88 -11.89
C ARG A 67 5.03 -8.13 -10.62
N PHE A 68 4.63 -7.49 -9.52
CA PHE A 68 5.24 -7.65 -8.20
C PHE A 68 4.60 -8.74 -7.35
N ARG A 69 3.80 -9.63 -7.97
CA ARG A 69 3.16 -10.81 -7.35
C ARG A 69 2.40 -10.51 -6.05
N GLN A 70 1.77 -9.34 -5.98
CA GLN A 70 0.94 -8.94 -4.86
C GLN A 70 -0.35 -9.75 -4.83
N GLY A 71 -0.76 -10.19 -3.65
CA GLY A 71 -1.95 -11.03 -3.50
C GLY A 71 -3.24 -10.29 -3.84
N ALA A 72 -3.36 -9.05 -3.39
CA ALA A 72 -4.52 -8.18 -3.58
C ALA A 72 -4.10 -6.69 -3.56
N ILE A 73 -5.01 -5.81 -3.95
CA ILE A 73 -4.89 -4.36 -3.74
C ILE A 73 -6.10 -3.83 -2.96
N PHE A 74 -5.88 -2.77 -2.18
CA PHE A 74 -6.94 -2.10 -1.44
C PHE A 74 -7.33 -0.79 -2.13
N GLN A 75 -8.58 -0.72 -2.59
CA GLN A 75 -9.15 0.48 -3.19
C GLN A 75 -9.98 1.23 -2.15
N PHE A 76 -9.68 2.51 -1.95
CA PHE A 76 -10.41 3.36 -1.02
C PHE A 76 -11.34 4.32 -1.76
N GLN A 77 -12.59 4.40 -1.31
CA GLN A 77 -13.59 5.32 -1.80
C GLN A 77 -14.18 6.11 -0.64
N ARG A 78 -14.17 7.44 -0.74
CA ARG A 78 -14.73 8.28 0.33
C ARG A 78 -16.25 8.13 0.37
N LEU A 79 -16.81 7.91 1.56
CA LEU A 79 -18.25 7.81 1.75
C LEU A 79 -18.88 9.22 1.88
N PRO A 80 -20.19 9.36 1.54
CA PRO A 80 -20.95 10.58 1.82
C PRO A 80 -20.84 10.99 3.29
N GLY A 81 -20.67 12.28 3.57
CA GLY A 81 -20.43 12.79 4.94
C GLY A 81 -18.96 12.84 5.35
N GLY A 82 -18.05 12.27 4.56
CA GLY A 82 -16.62 12.63 4.53
C GLY A 82 -15.73 12.11 5.66
N ALA A 83 -16.29 11.51 6.72
CA ALA A 83 -15.55 10.98 7.87
C ALA A 83 -15.08 9.52 7.70
N ALA A 84 -15.62 8.80 6.71
CA ALA A 84 -15.35 7.38 6.49
C ALA A 84 -15.01 7.08 5.03
N PHE A 85 -14.30 5.98 4.82
CA PHE A 85 -14.01 5.41 3.51
C PHE A 85 -14.56 3.98 3.44
N ARG A 86 -14.97 3.56 2.25
CA ARG A 86 -15.12 2.15 1.90
C ARG A 86 -13.80 1.66 1.35
N ARG A 87 -13.25 0.60 1.94
CA ARG A 87 -12.12 -0.16 1.41
C ARG A 87 -12.66 -1.39 0.69
N ASN A 88 -12.51 -1.43 -0.62
CA ASN A 88 -12.72 -2.65 -1.41
C ASN A 88 -11.39 -3.40 -1.54
N THR A 89 -11.43 -4.72 -1.40
CA THR A 89 -10.27 -5.56 -1.71
C THR A 89 -10.43 -6.08 -3.14
N VAL A 90 -9.50 -5.75 -4.02
CA VAL A 90 -9.49 -6.26 -5.39
C VAL A 90 -8.50 -7.42 -5.46
N PRO A 91 -8.95 -8.64 -5.77
CA PRO A 91 -8.06 -9.79 -5.89
C PRO A 91 -7.12 -9.63 -7.09
N VAL A 92 -5.86 -10.03 -6.90
CA VAL A 92 -4.84 -9.97 -7.95
C VAL A 92 -4.25 -11.35 -8.20
N CYS A 93 -3.36 -11.82 -7.32
CA CYS A 93 -2.72 -13.13 -7.44
C CYS A 93 -3.29 -14.19 -6.50
N LEU A 94 -4.09 -13.81 -5.50
CA LEU A 94 -4.75 -14.75 -4.57
C LEU A 94 -6.25 -14.87 -4.88
N PRO A 95 -6.78 -16.10 -5.00
CA PRO A 95 -8.22 -16.32 -5.02
C PRO A 95 -8.82 -16.11 -3.62
N ASN A 96 -10.02 -15.53 -3.55
CA ASN A 96 -10.77 -15.21 -2.32
C ASN A 96 -10.08 -14.16 -1.44
N THR A 97 -10.45 -12.90 -1.64
CA THR A 97 -10.05 -11.78 -0.80
C THR A 97 -11.17 -11.33 0.11
N ASP A 98 -10.81 -10.65 1.20
CA ASP A 98 -11.78 -10.10 2.15
C ASP A 98 -12.86 -9.26 1.48
N ALA A 99 -14.06 -9.28 2.07
CA ALA A 99 -15.16 -8.42 1.69
C ALA A 99 -14.79 -6.92 1.81
N ALA A 100 -15.56 -6.07 1.14
CA ALA A 100 -15.45 -4.63 1.33
C ALA A 100 -15.79 -4.25 2.79
N VAL A 101 -14.99 -3.37 3.37
CA VAL A 101 -15.15 -2.92 4.76
C VAL A 101 -15.21 -1.40 4.85
N SER A 102 -15.94 -0.89 5.84
CA SER A 102 -15.91 0.53 6.19
C SER A 102 -14.69 0.79 7.08
N VAL A 103 -13.92 1.82 6.74
CA VAL A 103 -12.78 2.28 7.53
C VAL A 103 -12.99 3.74 7.94
N ALA A 104 -12.61 4.06 9.17
CA ALA A 104 -12.68 5.41 9.71
C ALA A 104 -11.27 5.97 9.89
N VAL A 105 -11.16 7.29 9.80
CA VAL A 105 -9.93 7.98 10.19
C VAL A 105 -9.76 7.82 11.70
N CYS A 106 -8.56 7.45 12.13
CA CYS A 106 -8.20 7.35 13.55
C CYS A 106 -6.92 8.14 13.83
N GLU A 107 -6.71 8.46 15.10
CA GLU A 107 -5.41 8.94 15.55
C GLU A 107 -4.36 7.84 15.38
N ARG A 108 -3.11 8.25 15.13
CA ARG A 108 -1.99 7.31 15.07
C ARG A 108 -1.86 6.61 16.44
N PRO A 109 -1.86 5.27 16.51
CA PRO A 109 -1.72 4.57 17.79
C PRO A 109 -0.39 4.91 18.47
N LEU A 110 -0.42 5.17 19.78
CA LEU A 110 0.74 5.59 20.59
C LEU A 110 1.74 4.45 20.83
N ASP A 111 1.22 3.23 20.89
CA ASP A 111 1.89 1.94 21.04
C ASP A 111 2.36 1.34 19.70
N ALA A 112 2.08 2.01 18.58
CA ALA A 112 2.75 1.73 17.31
C ALA A 112 4.27 2.01 17.37
N GLY A 113 4.79 2.54 18.47
CA GLY A 113 6.22 2.64 18.78
C GLY A 113 6.95 1.28 18.75
N ALA A 114 6.28 0.17 19.05
CA ALA A 114 6.85 -1.18 18.89
C ALA A 114 6.95 -1.62 17.40
N TYR A 115 6.22 -0.91 16.52
CA TYR A 115 6.29 -1.02 15.07
C TYR A 115 6.94 0.22 14.45
N ALA A 116 7.58 1.10 15.24
CA ALA A 116 8.36 2.19 14.69
C ALA A 116 9.57 1.57 14.00
N ASP A 117 9.55 1.61 12.67
CA ASP A 117 10.68 1.21 11.85
C ASP A 117 11.94 1.98 12.31
N PRO A 118 13.04 1.31 12.71
CA PRO A 118 14.32 1.99 12.96
C PRO A 118 14.90 2.65 11.69
N HIS A 119 14.37 2.31 10.52
CA HIS A 119 14.61 3.01 9.26
C HIS A 119 13.59 4.10 8.97
N SER A 120 12.78 4.55 9.95
CA SER A 120 11.75 5.59 9.81
C SER A 120 12.23 6.66 8.85
N TRP A 121 11.81 6.53 7.60
CA TRP A 121 12.32 7.33 6.52
C TRP A 121 11.74 8.70 6.76
N GLY A 122 12.56 9.57 7.35
CA GLY A 122 12.16 10.86 7.86
C GLY A 122 11.35 11.63 6.83
N ASP A 123 10.41 12.44 7.34
CA ASP A 123 9.51 13.31 6.62
C ASP A 123 10.21 14.02 5.44
N ARG A 124 10.31 13.33 4.30
CA ARG A 124 10.67 13.96 3.04
C ARG A 124 9.39 14.50 2.47
N HIS A 125 8.98 15.61 3.08
CA HIS A 125 8.21 16.64 2.43
C HIS A 125 8.96 17.07 1.15
N GLY A 126 8.75 16.31 0.07
CA GLY A 126 8.90 16.83 -1.28
C GLY A 126 7.69 17.71 -1.54
N LYS A 127 7.72 18.94 -1.07
CA LYS A 127 7.01 20.04 -1.73
C LYS A 127 8.02 20.76 -2.65
N PRO A 128 7.53 21.32 -3.77
CA PRO A 128 8.33 21.61 -4.96
C PRO A 128 9.53 22.53 -4.73
#